data_AF-A0A3N5TA29-F1
#
_entry.id   AF-A0A3N5TA29-F1
#
_cell.length_a   1.000
_cell.length_b   1.000
_cell.length_c   1.000
_cell.angle_alpha   90.00
_cell.angle_beta   90.00
_cell.angle_gamma   90.00
#
_symmetry.space_group_name_H-M   'P 1'
#
loop_
_entity.id
_entity.type
_entity.pdbx_description
1 polymer ?
#
loop_
_entity_poly.entity_id
_entity_poly.type
_entity_poly.pdbx_seq_one_letter_code
_entity_poly.pdbx_strand_id
1 'polypeptide(L)'
;MATLPQPFLFSWKEIDAASDLDRLTLVLSALPDEKMVSFLEQRRGRGRDDFPIRPMWNAMLAGIVYQHPSAESLRRELRRNGELRQLCGFDPFLGEKAVPTKDSFSRFLESLIEHEVFITEMFHALVDELKKKLPDLGVKTAVDSKAIQSFGRPANDDEKRKEEDRRRDTDANWGIKTYKGTRKDGTTWEKVVKWFGYKLHLLVDSKYELPLAFELDVASSSDMTHLIPLVEDVEENHDELHDNMNELAADKGYDSADNNAALYDDHGVKPVIDTRELWKTKKFETPFPYRYDVFCYDESGKVYCHCPCEKQGADELRELFFVGFEKERMTLKYRCPAAASEFECEGRADCEKLSPIGVGDFGRVVRVPLDLDRRIFTPIARHTDKWEKAYDRRTSVERVNSRIDQVLGFERHTIRGKAKMKVRVSLALVVMLAMALGRIRIGQSEKMRSLIAPIERAA
;
A
#
# COMPACT_ATOMS: atom_id res chain seq x y z
N MET A 1 25.29 33.14 -37.33
CA MET A 1 24.09 32.47 -36.77
C MET A 1 22.96 32.71 -37.75
N ALA A 2 22.20 31.67 -38.13
CA ALA A 2 21.01 31.87 -38.95
C ALA A 2 19.97 32.62 -38.11
N THR A 3 19.54 33.79 -38.58
CA THR A 3 18.48 34.56 -37.93
C THR A 3 17.17 33.83 -38.18
N LEU A 4 16.50 33.34 -37.13
CA LEU A 4 15.15 32.80 -37.23
C LEU A 4 14.17 33.98 -37.19
N PRO A 5 13.53 34.37 -38.32
CA PRO A 5 12.50 35.40 -38.30
C PRO A 5 11.31 34.90 -37.47
N GLN A 6 10.72 35.76 -36.64
CA GLN A 6 9.55 35.41 -35.84
C GLN A 6 8.35 35.19 -36.78
N PRO A 7 7.93 33.94 -37.06
CA PRO A 7 6.94 33.65 -38.09
C PRO A 7 5.50 33.82 -37.59
N PHE A 8 5.30 33.99 -36.28
CA PHE A 8 4.00 33.98 -35.62
C PHE A 8 3.80 35.27 -34.82
N LEU A 9 2.58 35.82 -34.92
CA LEU A 9 2.17 37.01 -34.18
C LEU A 9 2.08 36.77 -32.68
N PHE A 10 1.72 35.55 -32.28
CA PHE A 10 1.58 35.13 -30.89
C PHE A 10 2.76 34.25 -30.46
N SER A 11 3.12 34.38 -29.20
CA SER A 11 4.05 33.54 -28.47
C SER A 11 3.30 32.41 -27.76
N TRP A 12 4.02 31.36 -27.36
CA TRP A 12 3.44 30.27 -26.55
C TRP A 12 2.80 30.77 -25.25
N LYS A 13 3.27 31.90 -24.68
CA LYS A 13 2.67 32.53 -23.51
C LYS A 13 1.25 33.04 -23.74
N GLU A 14 0.89 33.33 -24.99
CA GLU A 14 -0.42 33.86 -25.38
C GLU A 14 -1.37 32.76 -25.88
N ILE A 15 -0.83 31.57 -26.22
CA ILE A 15 -1.60 30.45 -26.78
C ILE A 15 -1.86 29.38 -25.71
N ASP A 16 -0.87 29.01 -24.89
CA ASP A 16 -1.02 27.97 -23.87
C ASP A 16 -1.60 28.55 -22.58
N ALA A 17 -2.85 28.19 -22.28
CA ALA A 17 -3.51 28.54 -21.01
C ALA A 17 -3.06 27.66 -19.83
N ALA A 18 -2.46 26.50 -20.09
CA ALA A 18 -2.03 25.54 -19.09
C ALA A 18 -0.50 25.39 -19.11
N SER A 19 0.15 25.59 -17.96
CA SER A 19 1.58 25.35 -17.80
C SER A 19 1.80 24.08 -16.98
N ASP A 20 2.84 23.30 -17.30
CA ASP A 20 3.26 22.20 -16.40
C ASP A 20 3.62 22.74 -15.00
N LEU A 21 3.96 24.04 -14.90
CA LEU A 21 4.17 24.76 -13.64
C LEU A 21 2.96 24.73 -12.70
N ASP A 22 1.75 24.63 -13.26
CA ASP A 22 0.51 24.62 -12.49
C ASP A 22 0.41 23.37 -11.60
N ARG A 23 1.12 22.28 -11.93
CA ARG A 23 1.18 21.09 -11.07
C ARG A 23 1.90 21.39 -9.75
N LEU A 24 2.98 22.18 -9.79
CA LEU A 24 3.65 22.61 -8.56
C LEU A 24 2.77 23.59 -7.80
N THR A 25 2.15 24.56 -8.48
CA THR A 25 1.19 25.48 -7.83
C THR A 25 0.09 24.71 -7.10
N LEU A 26 -0.45 23.67 -7.73
CA LEU A 26 -1.48 22.82 -7.14
C LEU A 26 -0.97 22.13 -5.87
N VAL A 27 0.20 21.49 -5.93
CA VAL A 27 0.82 20.82 -4.76
C VAL A 27 1.06 21.82 -3.63
N LEU A 28 1.68 22.97 -3.91
CA LEU A 28 1.94 24.00 -2.90
C LEU A 28 0.66 24.54 -2.26
N SER A 29 -0.43 24.65 -3.01
CA SER A 29 -1.73 25.10 -2.48
C SER A 29 -2.43 24.06 -1.58
N ALA A 30 -2.06 22.79 -1.72
CA ALA A 30 -2.66 21.69 -0.97
C ALA A 30 -1.85 21.29 0.25
N LEU A 31 -0.57 21.65 0.31
CA LEU A 31 0.38 21.14 1.28
C LEU A 31 0.26 21.84 2.65
N PRO A 32 0.12 21.08 3.77
CA PRO A 32 0.10 21.65 5.11
C PRO A 32 1.51 21.84 5.69
N ASP A 33 2.40 22.53 4.96
CA ASP A 33 3.84 22.61 5.27
C ASP A 33 4.25 23.76 6.20
N GLU A 34 3.33 24.68 6.50
CA GLU A 34 3.61 25.91 7.24
C GLU A 34 4.26 25.65 8.60
N LYS A 35 3.80 24.64 9.35
CA LYS A 35 4.35 24.25 10.66
C LYS A 35 5.85 23.92 10.56
N MET A 36 6.23 23.10 9.57
CA MET A 36 7.61 22.68 9.36
C MET A 36 8.48 23.84 8.90
N VAL A 37 8.02 24.57 7.89
CA VAL A 37 8.78 25.66 7.27
C VAL A 37 9.04 26.78 8.29
N SER A 38 8.02 27.19 9.04
CA SER A 38 8.16 28.17 10.12
C SER A 38 9.14 27.69 11.20
N PHE A 39 9.10 26.41 11.57
CA PHE A 39 10.05 25.83 12.53
C PHE A 39 11.50 25.91 12.02
N LEU A 40 11.74 25.56 10.76
CA LEU A 40 13.08 25.65 10.14
C LEU A 40 13.57 27.10 10.04
N GLU A 41 12.69 28.04 9.70
CA GLU A 41 13.00 29.49 9.67
C GLU A 41 13.38 30.02 11.06
N GLN A 42 12.66 29.61 12.10
CA GLN A 42 12.98 29.95 13.50
C GLN A 42 14.31 29.34 13.94
N ARG A 43 14.56 28.07 13.62
CA ARG A 43 15.82 27.36 13.94
C ARG A 43 17.03 28.01 13.27
N ARG A 44 16.89 28.50 12.03
CA ARG A 44 17.92 29.27 11.34
C ARG A 44 18.23 30.58 12.09
N GLY A 45 17.21 31.23 12.66
CA GLY A 45 17.35 32.50 13.38
C GLY A 45 17.95 33.59 12.50
N ARG A 46 19.02 34.24 13.01
CA ARG A 46 19.77 35.32 12.33
C ARG A 46 21.00 34.83 11.55
N GLY A 47 21.06 33.53 11.22
CA GLY A 47 22.12 32.97 10.37
C GLY A 47 22.11 33.55 8.94
N ARG A 48 23.10 33.17 8.13
CA ARG A 48 23.11 33.54 6.70
C ARG A 48 21.84 33.05 6.00
N ASP A 49 21.27 33.91 5.18
CA ASP A 49 20.04 33.64 4.44
C ASP A 49 20.23 33.72 2.92
N ASP A 50 21.40 33.27 2.45
CA ASP A 50 21.75 33.27 1.04
C ASP A 50 20.77 32.42 0.20
N PHE A 51 20.16 31.40 0.82
CA PHE A 51 19.14 30.53 0.23
C PHE A 51 17.99 30.31 1.23
N PRO A 52 16.89 31.08 1.13
CA PRO A 52 15.81 31.03 2.12
C PRO A 52 15.09 29.67 2.14
N ILE A 53 14.54 29.31 3.31
CA ILE A 53 13.92 27.99 3.58
C ILE A 53 12.73 27.71 2.64
N ARG A 54 11.81 28.66 2.45
CA ARG A 54 10.65 28.49 1.57
C ARG A 54 11.03 28.21 0.10
N PRO A 55 11.89 29.00 -0.55
CA PRO A 55 12.41 28.68 -1.87
C PRO A 55 13.14 27.35 -1.96
N MET A 56 13.96 27.01 -0.95
CA MET A 56 14.64 25.72 -0.85
C MET A 56 13.64 24.54 -0.80
N TRP A 57 12.60 24.68 0.03
CA TRP A 57 11.52 23.71 0.19
C TRP A 57 10.72 23.52 -1.10
N ASN A 58 10.22 24.61 -1.67
CA ASN A 58 9.45 24.60 -2.91
C ASN A 58 10.26 24.02 -4.07
N ALA A 59 11.56 24.34 -4.17
CA ALA A 59 12.44 23.74 -5.17
C ALA A 59 12.57 22.23 -4.98
N MET A 60 12.65 21.74 -3.75
CA MET A 60 12.75 20.30 -3.51
C MET A 60 11.46 19.56 -3.88
N LEU A 61 10.28 20.15 -3.59
CA LEU A 61 8.99 19.65 -4.05
C LEU A 61 8.88 19.66 -5.58
N ALA A 62 9.34 20.74 -6.22
CA ALA A 62 9.45 20.82 -7.68
C ALA A 62 10.30 19.68 -8.26
N GLY A 63 11.39 19.31 -7.56
CA GLY A 63 12.20 18.15 -7.88
C GLY A 63 11.40 16.85 -8.00
N ILE A 64 10.40 16.66 -7.14
CA ILE A 64 9.53 15.47 -7.13
C ILE A 64 8.43 15.61 -8.18
N VAL A 65 7.74 16.75 -8.22
CA VAL A 65 6.66 17.02 -9.18
C VAL A 65 7.17 16.87 -10.62
N TYR A 66 8.32 17.44 -10.96
CA TYR A 66 8.90 17.34 -12.31
C TYR A 66 9.82 16.12 -12.49
N GLN A 67 9.83 15.19 -11.55
CA GLN A 67 10.51 13.89 -11.66
C GLN A 67 12.02 14.04 -11.95
N HIS A 68 12.67 15.03 -11.33
CA HIS A 68 14.10 15.22 -11.49
C HIS A 68 14.88 14.06 -10.83
N PRO A 69 15.71 13.31 -11.57
CA PRO A 69 16.39 12.11 -11.07
C PRO A 69 17.51 12.43 -10.05
N SER A 70 17.93 13.69 -9.96
CA SER A 70 18.96 14.12 -9.02
C SER A 70 18.86 15.61 -8.71
N ALA A 71 19.47 16.03 -7.60
CA ALA A 71 19.58 17.44 -7.24
C ALA A 71 20.28 18.27 -8.34
N GLU A 72 21.28 17.72 -9.03
CA GLU A 72 21.95 18.42 -10.13
C GLU A 72 21.04 18.60 -11.36
N SER A 73 20.14 17.64 -11.64
CA SER A 73 19.14 17.80 -12.69
C SER A 73 18.20 18.97 -12.38
N LEU A 74 17.68 19.03 -11.15
CA LEU A 74 16.85 20.15 -10.68
C LEU A 74 17.62 21.48 -10.70
N ARG A 75 18.89 21.52 -10.26
CA ARG A 75 19.71 22.73 -10.28
C ARG A 75 19.92 23.25 -11.70
N ARG A 76 20.13 22.36 -12.69
CA ARG A 76 20.21 22.75 -14.11
C ARG A 76 18.88 23.32 -14.60
N GLU A 77 17.75 22.75 -14.16
CA GLU A 77 16.42 23.30 -14.45
C GLU A 77 16.26 24.72 -13.89
N LEU A 78 16.55 24.91 -12.61
CA LEU A 78 16.43 26.21 -11.94
C LEU A 78 17.32 27.28 -12.60
N ARG A 79 18.50 26.91 -13.12
CA ARG A 79 19.36 27.86 -13.87
C ARG A 79 18.73 28.29 -15.20
N ARG A 80 18.12 27.37 -15.94
CA ARG A 80 17.52 27.67 -17.26
C ARG A 80 16.13 28.28 -17.17
N ASN A 81 15.37 27.97 -16.12
CA ASN A 81 13.95 28.29 -16.01
C ASN A 81 13.73 29.41 -14.97
N GLY A 82 13.53 30.64 -15.47
CA GLY A 82 13.20 31.80 -14.63
C GLY A 82 11.83 31.70 -13.96
N GLU A 83 10.84 31.13 -14.66
CA GLU A 83 9.46 31.01 -14.17
C GLU A 83 9.38 30.00 -13.01
N LEU A 84 10.10 28.87 -13.12
CA LEU A 84 10.21 27.93 -12.01
C LEU A 84 10.86 28.56 -10.78
N ARG A 85 11.92 29.36 -10.97
CA ARG A 85 12.56 30.08 -9.86
C ARG A 85 11.58 31.04 -9.18
N GLN A 86 10.85 31.80 -9.97
CA GLN A 86 9.84 32.72 -9.47
C GLN A 86 8.74 31.98 -8.72
N LEU A 87 8.24 30.86 -9.26
CA LEU A 87 7.22 30.04 -8.61
C LEU A 87 7.70 29.45 -7.28
N CYS A 88 8.96 29.01 -7.21
CA CYS A 88 9.54 28.57 -5.95
C CYS A 88 9.69 29.71 -4.93
N GLY A 89 9.73 30.97 -5.38
CA GLY A 89 9.89 32.15 -4.53
C GLY A 89 11.33 32.67 -4.42
N PHE A 90 12.22 32.29 -5.35
CA PHE A 90 13.58 32.84 -5.38
C PHE A 90 13.58 34.31 -5.80
N ASP A 91 14.47 35.11 -5.19
CA ASP A 91 14.60 36.54 -5.49
C ASP A 91 14.99 36.77 -6.96
N PRO A 92 14.14 37.45 -7.77
CA PRO A 92 14.45 37.78 -9.16
C PRO A 92 15.73 38.61 -9.33
N PHE A 93 16.08 39.47 -8.37
CA PHE A 93 17.27 40.34 -8.45
C PHE A 93 18.58 39.55 -8.41
N LEU A 94 18.59 38.39 -7.75
CA LEU A 94 19.76 37.52 -7.68
C LEU A 94 19.96 36.73 -8.97
N GLY A 95 18.94 36.62 -9.82
CA GLY A 95 19.02 35.89 -11.08
C GLY A 95 19.52 34.46 -10.87
N GLU A 96 20.60 34.08 -11.56
CA GLU A 96 21.19 32.74 -11.41
C GLU A 96 21.82 32.50 -10.04
N LYS A 97 22.26 33.56 -9.34
CA LYS A 97 22.87 33.44 -8.00
C LYS A 97 21.86 32.96 -6.95
N ALA A 98 20.55 33.09 -7.23
CA ALA A 98 19.51 32.56 -6.37
C ALA A 98 19.47 31.01 -6.36
N VAL A 99 20.04 30.36 -7.38
CA VAL A 99 20.01 28.89 -7.49
C VAL A 99 20.92 28.29 -6.41
N PRO A 100 20.38 27.43 -5.53
CA PRO A 100 21.17 26.88 -4.43
C PRO A 100 22.39 26.09 -4.90
N THR A 101 23.44 26.13 -4.10
CA THR A 101 24.62 25.29 -4.31
C THR A 101 24.32 23.82 -4.01
N LYS A 102 25.18 22.90 -4.48
CA LYS A 102 25.06 21.47 -4.18
C LYS A 102 25.09 21.23 -2.66
N ASP A 103 25.98 21.94 -1.98
CA ASP A 103 26.20 21.80 -0.55
C ASP A 103 25.01 22.38 0.23
N SER A 104 24.44 23.51 -0.22
CA SER A 104 23.21 24.07 0.35
C SER A 104 22.03 23.09 0.26
N PHE A 105 21.80 22.48 -0.92
CA PHE A 105 20.77 21.43 -1.06
C PHE A 105 21.02 20.22 -0.18
N SER A 106 22.28 19.81 -0.04
CA SER A 106 22.64 18.65 0.79
C SER A 106 22.37 18.92 2.28
N ARG A 107 22.80 20.09 2.78
CA ARG A 107 22.53 20.53 4.16
C ARG A 107 21.04 20.71 4.44
N PHE A 108 20.29 21.24 3.48
CA PHE A 108 18.84 21.36 3.63
C PHE A 108 18.17 20.00 3.75
N LEU A 109 18.58 19.02 2.93
CA LEU A 109 18.09 17.65 3.07
C LEU A 109 18.47 17.01 4.41
N GLU A 110 19.67 17.28 4.94
CA GLU A 110 20.05 16.84 6.29
C GLU A 110 19.12 17.42 7.36
N SER A 111 18.79 18.72 7.25
CA SER A 111 17.83 19.36 8.15
C SER A 111 16.45 18.71 8.09
N LEU A 112 16.04 18.20 6.93
CA LEU A 112 14.76 17.48 6.79
C LEU A 112 14.82 16.06 7.34
N ILE A 113 15.98 15.41 7.26
CA ILE A 113 16.20 14.10 7.90
C ILE A 113 16.15 14.21 9.42
N GLU A 114 16.75 15.27 10.00
CA GLU A 114 16.68 15.54 11.44
C GLU A 114 15.25 15.81 11.93
N HIS A 115 14.36 16.24 11.03
CA HIS A 115 13.02 16.71 11.32
C HIS A 115 11.95 15.96 10.53
N GLU A 116 12.21 14.68 10.23
CA GLU A 116 11.35 13.84 9.38
C GLU A 116 9.93 13.69 9.95
N VAL A 117 9.77 13.79 11.27
CA VAL A 117 8.46 13.75 11.94
C VAL A 117 7.46 14.75 11.36
N PHE A 118 7.90 15.95 10.96
CA PHE A 118 7.01 16.93 10.34
C PHE A 118 6.51 16.49 8.97
N ILE A 119 7.30 15.69 8.24
CA ILE A 119 6.89 15.15 6.93
C ILE A 119 5.83 14.07 7.12
N THR A 120 5.98 13.25 8.15
CA THR A 120 4.96 12.26 8.56
C THR A 120 3.69 12.95 9.05
N GLU A 121 3.79 13.99 9.87
CA GLU A 121 2.62 14.81 10.25
C GLU A 121 1.92 15.43 9.02
N MET A 122 2.67 15.90 8.02
CA MET A 122 2.10 16.40 6.76
C MET A 122 1.36 15.30 6.00
N PHE A 123 1.89 14.07 5.99
CA PHE A 123 1.24 12.92 5.38
C PHE A 123 -0.13 12.66 6.04
N HIS A 124 -0.17 12.55 7.37
CA HIS A 124 -1.42 12.33 8.10
C HIS A 124 -2.42 13.47 7.89
N ALA A 125 -1.98 14.73 7.99
CA ALA A 125 -2.86 15.88 7.76
C ALA A 125 -3.50 15.88 6.35
N LEU A 126 -2.78 15.38 5.34
CA LEU A 126 -3.33 15.22 3.99
C LEU A 126 -4.34 14.07 3.90
N VAL A 127 -4.10 12.94 4.59
CA VAL A 127 -5.06 11.82 4.67
C VAL A 127 -6.38 12.28 5.30
N ASP A 128 -6.33 13.06 6.38
CA ASP A 128 -7.52 13.62 7.03
C ASP A 128 -8.30 14.57 6.10
N GLU A 129 -7.58 15.47 5.41
CA GLU A 129 -8.20 16.38 4.45
C GLU A 129 -8.85 15.63 3.28
N LEU A 130 -8.25 14.52 2.84
CA LEU A 130 -8.81 13.66 1.81
C LEU A 130 -10.05 12.91 2.32
N LYS A 131 -10.05 12.40 3.56
CA LYS A 131 -11.21 11.73 4.17
C LYS A 131 -12.43 12.65 4.20
N LYS A 132 -12.25 13.93 4.53
CA LYS A 132 -13.33 14.94 4.48
C LYS A 132 -13.94 15.12 3.09
N LYS A 133 -13.15 14.90 2.02
CA LYS A 133 -13.61 15.03 0.62
C LYS A 133 -14.08 13.72 0.01
N LEU A 134 -13.61 12.59 0.54
CA LEU A 134 -13.88 11.24 0.08
C LEU A 134 -14.40 10.42 1.28
N PRO A 135 -15.70 10.48 1.59
CA PRO A 135 -16.23 9.88 2.81
C PRO A 135 -16.00 8.36 2.93
N ASP A 136 -15.91 7.66 1.81
CA ASP A 136 -15.63 6.22 1.75
C ASP A 136 -14.14 5.87 1.60
N LEU A 137 -13.23 6.85 1.76
CA LEU A 137 -11.79 6.60 1.87
C LEU A 137 -11.51 5.72 3.09
N GLY A 138 -10.72 4.68 2.89
CA GLY A 138 -10.28 3.75 3.93
C GLY A 138 -11.22 2.58 4.20
N VAL A 139 -12.42 2.54 3.59
CA VAL A 139 -13.40 1.47 3.86
C VAL A 139 -12.91 0.11 3.39
N LYS A 140 -12.16 0.08 2.28
CA LYS A 140 -11.57 -1.12 1.71
C LYS A 140 -10.11 -0.84 1.43
N THR A 141 -9.22 -1.56 2.09
CA THR A 141 -7.79 -1.32 2.04
C THR A 141 -7.05 -2.51 1.44
N ALA A 142 -5.83 -2.25 0.99
CA ALA A 142 -4.91 -3.29 0.54
C ALA A 142 -3.52 -3.03 1.09
N VAL A 143 -2.79 -4.11 1.41
CA VAL A 143 -1.41 -4.07 1.88
C VAL A 143 -0.52 -4.86 0.92
N ASP A 144 0.64 -4.28 0.61
CA ASP A 144 1.75 -4.95 -0.06
C ASP A 144 3.06 -4.29 0.33
N SER A 145 4.16 -5.01 0.10
CA SER A 145 5.49 -4.47 0.26
C SER A 145 6.20 -4.34 -1.08
N LYS A 146 7.02 -3.30 -1.18
CA LYS A 146 7.76 -2.95 -2.38
C LYS A 146 9.26 -2.96 -2.11
N ALA A 147 9.98 -3.80 -2.85
CA ALA A 147 11.43 -3.79 -2.85
C ALA A 147 11.96 -2.47 -3.44
N ILE A 148 12.82 -1.77 -2.70
CA ILE A 148 13.53 -0.58 -3.16
C ILE A 148 15.01 -0.93 -3.25
N GLN A 149 15.48 -1.17 -4.48
CA GLN A 149 16.84 -1.64 -4.72
C GLN A 149 17.84 -0.48 -4.60
N SER A 150 18.83 -0.64 -3.72
CA SER A 150 19.97 0.27 -3.70
C SER A 150 21.03 -0.10 -4.76
N PHE A 151 21.62 0.92 -5.35
CA PHE A 151 22.84 0.81 -6.16
C PHE A 151 24.13 0.86 -5.31
N GLY A 152 24.00 0.89 -3.99
CA GLY A 152 25.12 0.71 -3.06
C GLY A 152 25.74 -0.68 -3.16
N ARG A 153 27.00 -0.79 -2.74
CA ARG A 153 27.67 -2.08 -2.55
C ARG A 153 27.56 -2.48 -1.08
N PRO A 154 27.29 -3.76 -0.76
CA PRO A 154 27.30 -4.24 0.62
C PRO A 154 28.64 -3.95 1.30
N ALA A 155 28.59 -3.45 2.52
CA ALA A 155 29.77 -3.35 3.37
C ALA A 155 30.08 -4.75 3.95
N ASN A 156 31.11 -5.39 3.39
CA ASN A 156 31.57 -6.73 3.79
C ASN A 156 32.47 -6.73 5.04
N ASP A 157 32.82 -5.56 5.55
CA ASP A 157 33.82 -5.37 6.59
C ASP A 157 33.19 -4.55 7.74
N ASP A 158 33.27 -5.07 8.96
CA ASP A 158 32.62 -4.48 10.14
C ASP A 158 33.22 -3.12 10.50
N GLU A 159 34.49 -2.85 10.16
CA GLU A 159 35.08 -1.51 10.32
C GLU A 159 34.47 -0.51 9.34
N LYS A 160 34.21 -0.94 8.09
CA LYS A 160 33.58 -0.09 7.06
C LYS A 160 32.09 0.15 7.29
N ARG A 161 31.45 -0.64 8.15
CA ARG A 161 30.07 -0.40 8.61
C ARG A 161 30.00 0.70 9.66
N LYS A 162 31.08 0.94 10.42
CA LYS A 162 31.15 1.96 11.48
C LYS A 162 31.40 3.37 10.95
N GLU A 163 31.98 3.52 9.75
CA GLU A 163 32.16 4.83 9.12
C GLU A 163 30.88 5.31 8.40
N GLU A 164 30.07 6.10 9.09
CA GLU A 164 28.88 6.76 8.54
C GLU A 164 29.23 7.99 7.66
N ASP A 165 29.92 7.81 6.54
CA ASP A 165 30.15 8.91 5.56
C ASP A 165 28.87 9.25 4.75
N ARG A 166 27.73 8.60 5.02
CA ARG A 166 26.42 8.79 4.33
C ARG A 166 26.44 8.60 2.80
N ARG A 167 27.58 8.23 2.23
CA ARG A 167 27.80 7.92 0.81
C ARG A 167 27.63 6.45 0.49
N ARG A 168 27.37 5.60 1.48
CA ARG A 168 27.24 4.15 1.36
C ARG A 168 25.97 3.70 2.08
N ASP A 169 25.43 2.55 1.67
CA ASP A 169 24.33 1.89 2.36
C ASP A 169 24.90 0.87 3.34
N THR A 170 25.36 1.35 4.49
CA THR A 170 25.86 0.50 5.58
C THR A 170 24.73 -0.18 6.35
N ASP A 171 23.52 0.36 6.26
CA ASP A 171 22.30 -0.08 6.92
C ASP A 171 21.36 -0.91 6.02
N ALA A 172 21.59 -0.94 4.71
CA ALA A 172 20.86 -1.81 3.80
C ALA A 172 21.34 -3.27 3.91
N ASN A 173 20.45 -4.19 3.58
CA ASN A 173 20.77 -5.62 3.55
C ASN A 173 20.11 -6.32 2.36
N TRP A 174 20.20 -7.65 2.34
CA TRP A 174 19.66 -8.48 1.27
C TRP A 174 18.24 -8.95 1.58
N GLY A 175 17.32 -8.66 0.66
CA GLY A 175 15.99 -9.26 0.60
C GLY A 175 15.98 -10.45 -0.37
N ILE A 176 15.15 -11.44 -0.08
CA ILE A 176 14.95 -12.63 -0.92
C ILE A 176 13.45 -12.84 -1.07
N LYS A 177 12.95 -12.87 -2.30
CA LYS A 177 11.57 -13.23 -2.63
C LYS A 177 11.59 -14.42 -3.58
N THR A 178 11.01 -15.53 -3.12
CA THR A 178 10.93 -16.78 -3.88
C THR A 178 9.55 -16.94 -4.46
N TYR A 179 9.45 -16.90 -5.78
CA TYR A 179 8.23 -17.19 -6.51
C TYR A 179 8.21 -18.68 -6.82
N LYS A 180 7.10 -19.34 -6.47
CA LYS A 180 6.87 -20.75 -6.82
C LYS A 180 5.53 -20.84 -7.53
N GLY A 181 5.44 -21.72 -8.51
CA GLY A 181 4.19 -22.01 -9.19
C GLY A 181 4.26 -23.33 -9.95
N THR A 182 3.11 -23.73 -10.49
CA THR A 182 2.99 -24.94 -11.30
C THR A 182 2.64 -24.52 -12.73
N ARG A 183 3.39 -25.04 -13.70
CA ARG A 183 3.13 -24.82 -15.13
C ARG A 183 1.90 -25.61 -15.58
N LYS A 184 1.37 -25.28 -16.76
CA LYS A 184 0.23 -25.99 -17.37
C LYS A 184 0.49 -27.49 -17.61
N ASP A 185 1.76 -27.90 -17.69
CA ASP A 185 2.19 -29.29 -17.83
C ASP A 185 2.37 -30.02 -16.48
N GLY A 186 2.02 -29.37 -15.36
CA GLY A 186 2.16 -29.93 -14.01
C GLY A 186 3.56 -29.78 -13.41
N THR A 187 4.55 -29.25 -14.14
CA THR A 187 5.90 -29.05 -13.59
C THR A 187 5.96 -27.84 -12.67
N THR A 188 6.63 -27.97 -11.52
CA THR A 188 6.84 -26.85 -10.61
C THR A 188 8.01 -25.99 -11.07
N TRP A 189 7.91 -24.67 -10.90
CA TRP A 189 8.99 -23.73 -11.15
C TRP A 189 9.25 -22.90 -9.90
N GLU A 190 10.52 -22.54 -9.71
CA GLU A 190 10.96 -21.67 -8.63
C GLU A 190 11.85 -20.56 -9.20
N LYS A 191 11.54 -19.31 -8.87
CA LYS A 191 12.36 -18.14 -9.21
C LYS A 191 12.71 -17.40 -7.93
N VAL A 192 13.99 -17.36 -7.60
CA VAL A 192 14.49 -16.60 -6.46
C VAL A 192 14.95 -15.23 -6.95
N VAL A 193 14.30 -14.17 -6.47
CA VAL A 193 14.71 -12.79 -6.70
C VAL A 193 15.41 -12.30 -5.44
N LYS A 194 16.63 -11.79 -5.60
CA LYS A 194 17.41 -11.18 -4.51
C LYS A 194 17.67 -9.72 -4.84
N TRP A 195 17.53 -8.84 -3.86
CA TRP A 195 17.88 -7.43 -4.01
C TRP A 195 18.60 -6.94 -2.75
N PHE A 196 19.52 -6.00 -2.94
CA PHE A 196 20.17 -5.29 -1.85
C PHE A 196 19.52 -3.92 -1.71
N GLY A 197 19.13 -3.52 -0.50
CA GLY A 197 18.49 -2.23 -0.29
C GLY A 197 17.48 -2.25 0.86
N TYR A 198 16.31 -1.70 0.57
CA TYR A 198 15.23 -1.48 1.52
C TYR A 198 13.93 -2.10 1.02
N LYS A 199 12.91 -2.01 1.85
CA LYS A 199 11.55 -2.45 1.57
C LYS A 199 10.57 -1.42 2.12
N LEU A 200 9.62 -1.01 1.30
CA LEU A 200 8.54 -0.11 1.66
C LEU A 200 7.27 -0.93 1.87
N HIS A 201 6.72 -0.93 3.08
CA HIS A 201 5.42 -1.50 3.40
C HIS A 201 4.36 -0.42 3.26
N LEU A 202 3.24 -0.74 2.61
CA LEU A 202 2.25 0.26 2.24
C LEU A 202 0.83 -0.26 2.48
N LEU A 203 0.03 0.52 3.21
CA LEU A 203 -1.42 0.37 3.29
C LEU A 203 -2.05 1.43 2.39
N VAL A 204 -2.95 0.99 1.50
CA VAL A 204 -3.61 1.88 0.53
C VAL A 204 -5.12 1.73 0.56
N ASP A 205 -5.82 2.80 0.24
CA ASP A 205 -7.24 2.72 -0.13
C ASP A 205 -7.40 2.02 -1.48
N SER A 206 -8.25 1.00 -1.52
CA SER A 206 -8.43 0.17 -2.72
C SER A 206 -9.25 0.82 -3.84
N LYS A 207 -10.02 1.88 -3.53
CA LYS A 207 -10.91 2.54 -4.49
C LYS A 207 -10.23 3.71 -5.17
N TYR A 208 -9.66 4.62 -4.39
CA TYR A 208 -8.99 5.84 -4.80
C TYR A 208 -7.51 5.62 -5.07
N GLU A 209 -6.95 4.51 -4.58
CA GLU A 209 -5.54 4.14 -4.74
C GLU A 209 -4.60 5.19 -4.13
N LEU A 210 -4.94 5.65 -2.93
CA LEU A 210 -4.20 6.63 -2.15
C LEU A 210 -3.53 5.94 -0.96
N PRO A 211 -2.26 6.25 -0.64
CA PRO A 211 -1.59 5.71 0.54
C PRO A 211 -2.25 6.23 1.83
N LEU A 212 -2.43 5.35 2.80
CA LEU A 212 -3.06 5.65 4.10
C LEU A 212 -2.08 5.49 5.27
N ALA A 213 -1.15 4.55 5.17
CA ALA A 213 -0.03 4.35 6.10
C ALA A 213 1.16 3.74 5.36
N PHE A 214 2.38 3.96 5.85
CA PHE A 214 3.58 3.41 5.24
C PHE A 214 4.72 3.23 6.25
N GLU A 215 5.59 2.27 5.96
CA GLU A 215 6.81 2.05 6.73
C GLU A 215 7.97 1.66 5.82
N LEU A 216 9.16 2.21 6.06
CA LEU A 216 10.38 1.83 5.36
C LEU A 216 11.30 1.03 6.28
N ASP A 217 11.61 -0.20 5.87
CA ASP A 217 12.58 -1.04 6.56
C ASP A 217 13.64 -1.63 5.63
N VAL A 218 14.56 -2.42 6.19
CA VAL A 218 15.61 -3.12 5.46
C VAL A 218 15.02 -4.23 4.58
N ALA A 219 15.70 -4.57 3.48
CA ALA A 219 15.18 -5.51 2.48
C ALA A 219 14.83 -6.90 3.03
N SER A 220 15.51 -7.36 4.09
CA SER A 220 15.25 -8.65 4.74
C SER A 220 14.00 -8.67 5.62
N SER A 221 13.36 -7.53 5.88
CA SER A 221 12.23 -7.46 6.81
C SER A 221 11.06 -8.33 6.32
N SER A 222 10.33 -8.92 7.27
CA SER A 222 9.23 -9.84 6.97
C SER A 222 7.96 -9.06 6.68
N ASP A 223 7.30 -9.34 5.56
CA ASP A 223 6.03 -8.69 5.20
C ASP A 223 4.98 -8.89 6.30
N MET A 224 4.87 -10.11 6.79
CA MET A 224 3.91 -10.54 7.80
C MET A 224 3.93 -9.69 9.09
N THR A 225 5.07 -9.13 9.50
CA THR A 225 5.21 -8.38 10.77
C THR A 225 4.81 -6.91 10.66
N HIS A 226 4.59 -6.39 9.45
CA HIS A 226 4.26 -4.98 9.22
C HIS A 226 2.76 -4.74 8.96
N LEU A 227 1.95 -5.78 8.86
CA LEU A 227 0.52 -5.62 8.56
C LEU A 227 -0.23 -4.93 9.71
N ILE A 228 -0.09 -5.44 10.94
CA ILE A 228 -0.77 -4.85 12.11
C ILE A 228 -0.21 -3.46 12.44
N PRO A 229 1.12 -3.21 12.46
CA PRO A 229 1.66 -1.86 12.66
C PRO A 229 1.11 -0.81 11.68
N LEU A 230 0.86 -1.16 10.42
CA LEU A 230 0.24 -0.24 9.45
C LEU A 230 -1.24 0.06 9.77
N VAL A 231 -1.96 -0.88 10.39
CA VAL A 231 -3.35 -0.67 10.82
C VAL A 231 -3.38 0.16 12.10
N GLU A 232 -2.47 -0.12 13.04
CA GLU A 232 -2.27 0.67 14.27
C GLU A 232 -1.88 2.12 13.96
N ASP A 233 -1.02 2.37 12.96
CA ASP A 233 -0.68 3.73 12.52
C ASP A 233 -1.92 4.52 12.06
N VAL A 234 -2.87 3.85 11.39
CA VAL A 234 -4.14 4.47 11.01
C VAL A 234 -5.06 4.65 12.21
N GLU A 235 -5.09 3.71 13.15
CA GLU A 235 -5.85 3.83 14.39
C GLU A 235 -5.37 5.02 15.23
N GLU A 236 -4.06 5.20 15.36
CA GLU A 236 -3.46 6.24 16.20
C GLU A 236 -3.60 7.65 15.61
N ASN A 237 -3.61 7.77 14.28
CA ASN A 237 -3.60 9.07 13.60
C ASN A 237 -4.94 9.43 12.93
N HIS A 238 -5.81 8.44 12.68
CA HIS A 238 -7.01 8.58 11.84
C HIS A 238 -8.20 7.75 12.34
N ASP A 239 -8.63 7.95 13.59
CA ASP A 239 -9.75 7.23 14.24
C ASP A 239 -10.98 7.04 13.32
N GLU A 240 -11.45 8.11 12.66
CA GLU A 240 -12.62 8.04 11.77
C GLU A 240 -12.37 7.14 10.54
N LEU A 241 -11.14 7.09 10.05
CA LEU A 241 -10.78 6.23 8.92
C LEU A 241 -10.71 4.77 9.38
N HIS A 242 -10.09 4.52 10.54
CA HIS A 242 -9.98 3.19 11.15
C HIS A 242 -11.35 2.60 11.48
N ASP A 243 -12.22 3.35 12.16
CA ASP A 243 -13.59 2.94 12.51
C ASP A 243 -14.42 2.50 11.28
N ASN A 244 -14.13 3.10 10.13
CA ASN A 244 -14.80 2.80 8.87
C ASN A 244 -14.11 1.69 8.05
N MET A 245 -12.92 1.24 8.45
CA MET A 245 -12.17 0.19 7.76
C MET A 245 -12.89 -1.14 7.92
N ASN A 246 -13.31 -1.74 6.81
CA ASN A 246 -14.15 -2.93 6.84
C ASN A 246 -13.47 -4.17 6.24
N GLU A 247 -12.62 -4.01 5.22
CA GLU A 247 -11.94 -5.12 4.54
C GLU A 247 -10.48 -4.73 4.29
N LEU A 248 -9.54 -5.63 4.57
CA LEU A 248 -8.12 -5.48 4.23
C LEU A 248 -7.66 -6.66 3.39
N ALA A 249 -7.22 -6.37 2.16
CA ALA A 249 -6.70 -7.37 1.23
C ALA A 249 -5.17 -7.43 1.23
N ALA A 250 -4.59 -8.63 1.32
CA ALA A 250 -3.13 -8.81 1.30
C ALA A 250 -2.74 -10.11 0.60
N ASP A 251 -1.49 -10.20 0.15
CA ASP A 251 -0.98 -11.42 -0.47
C ASP A 251 -0.76 -12.55 0.57
N LYS A 252 -0.52 -13.77 0.07
CA LYS A 252 -0.27 -14.93 0.93
C LYS A 252 0.98 -14.83 1.83
N GLY A 253 1.85 -13.85 1.59
CA GLY A 253 3.00 -13.55 2.46
C GLY A 253 2.57 -13.03 3.84
N TYR A 254 1.36 -12.49 3.94
CA TYR A 254 0.77 -11.97 5.17
C TYR A 254 -0.11 -12.97 5.94
N ASP A 255 -0.31 -14.17 5.40
CA ASP A 255 -1.22 -15.17 5.97
C ASP A 255 -0.69 -15.77 7.28
N SER A 256 -1.26 -15.37 8.41
CA SER A 256 -1.00 -15.97 9.72
C SER A 256 -2.27 -16.00 10.57
N ALA A 257 -2.35 -16.93 11.51
CA ALA A 257 -3.45 -16.97 12.46
C ALA A 257 -3.52 -15.68 13.27
N ASP A 258 -2.37 -15.16 13.70
CA ASP A 258 -2.25 -13.93 14.49
C ASP A 258 -2.73 -12.70 13.72
N ASN A 259 -2.33 -12.52 12.46
CA ASN A 259 -2.78 -11.38 11.63
C ASN A 259 -4.29 -11.45 11.37
N ASN A 260 -4.80 -12.64 11.04
CA ASN A 260 -6.24 -12.82 10.79
C ASN A 260 -7.07 -12.59 12.06
N ALA A 261 -6.55 -13.00 13.23
CA ALA A 261 -7.20 -12.77 14.51
C ALA A 261 -7.15 -11.28 14.89
N ALA A 262 -5.97 -10.67 14.94
CA ALA A 262 -5.80 -9.27 15.34
C ALA A 262 -6.60 -8.31 14.44
N LEU A 263 -6.57 -8.49 13.11
CA LEU A 263 -7.37 -7.67 12.20
C LEU A 263 -8.85 -7.63 12.56
N TYR A 264 -9.45 -8.79 12.85
CA TYR A 264 -10.89 -8.85 13.05
C TYR A 264 -11.32 -8.70 14.50
N ASP A 265 -10.60 -9.35 15.42
CA ASP A 265 -10.95 -9.38 16.84
C ASP A 265 -10.58 -8.06 17.52
N ASP A 266 -9.44 -7.44 17.16
CA ASP A 266 -8.97 -6.20 17.79
C ASP A 266 -9.42 -4.96 17.00
N HIS A 267 -9.32 -4.99 15.67
CA HIS A 267 -9.64 -3.82 14.83
C HIS A 267 -10.99 -3.91 14.08
N GLY A 268 -11.73 -5.02 14.16
CA GLY A 268 -13.01 -5.18 13.46
C GLY A 268 -12.91 -5.28 11.93
N VAL A 269 -11.70 -5.35 11.38
CA VAL A 269 -11.39 -5.39 9.94
C VAL A 269 -11.43 -6.83 9.44
N LYS A 270 -12.16 -7.08 8.35
CA LYS A 270 -12.26 -8.43 7.78
C LYS A 270 -11.01 -8.76 6.96
N PRO A 271 -10.23 -9.80 7.32
CA PRO A 271 -9.06 -10.20 6.55
C PRO A 271 -9.47 -10.84 5.22
N VAL A 272 -8.88 -10.35 4.13
CA VAL A 272 -8.98 -10.89 2.78
C VAL A 272 -7.57 -11.26 2.32
N ILE A 273 -7.00 -12.25 3.01
CA ILE A 273 -5.61 -12.70 2.82
C ILE A 273 -5.63 -14.09 2.20
N ASP A 274 -4.91 -14.26 1.09
CA ASP A 274 -4.75 -15.55 0.40
C ASP A 274 -4.01 -16.56 1.30
N THR A 275 -4.39 -17.83 1.27
CA THR A 275 -3.86 -18.83 2.22
C THR A 275 -2.59 -19.49 1.72
N ARG A 276 -1.64 -19.75 2.62
CA ARG A 276 -0.49 -20.61 2.34
C ARG A 276 -0.87 -22.08 2.47
N GLU A 277 -0.53 -22.86 1.46
CA GLU A 277 -0.61 -24.32 1.49
C GLU A 277 0.50 -24.89 2.39
N LEU A 278 0.14 -25.34 3.58
CA LEU A 278 1.03 -25.93 4.58
C LEU A 278 0.73 -27.42 4.83
N TRP A 279 -0.44 -27.92 4.44
CA TRP A 279 -0.79 -29.32 4.60
C TRP A 279 0.04 -30.19 3.65
N LYS A 280 0.87 -31.08 4.21
CA LYS A 280 1.80 -31.93 3.41
C LYS A 280 1.22 -33.29 3.03
N THR A 281 0.55 -33.94 3.97
CA THR A 281 0.09 -35.34 3.82
C THR A 281 -1.42 -35.48 3.93
N LYS A 282 -2.08 -34.48 4.51
CA LYS A 282 -3.50 -34.47 4.81
C LYS A 282 -4.25 -33.69 3.74
N LYS A 283 -5.41 -34.20 3.31
CA LYS A 283 -6.33 -33.51 2.39
C LYS A 283 -7.54 -32.91 3.09
N PHE A 284 -8.03 -33.56 4.15
CA PHE A 284 -9.23 -33.15 4.88
C PHE A 284 -9.04 -33.33 6.39
N GLU A 285 -9.73 -32.52 7.18
CA GLU A 285 -9.84 -32.64 8.65
C GLU A 285 -11.30 -32.69 9.08
N THR A 286 -11.57 -33.24 10.27
CA THR A 286 -12.89 -33.08 10.90
C THR A 286 -12.98 -31.72 11.63
N PRO A 287 -14.08 -30.95 11.47
CA PRO A 287 -14.34 -29.80 12.34
C PRO A 287 -14.72 -30.20 13.77
N PHE A 288 -14.92 -31.51 14.03
CA PHE A 288 -15.35 -32.04 15.31
C PHE A 288 -14.41 -33.16 15.77
N PRO A 289 -13.26 -32.85 16.40
CA PRO A 289 -12.28 -33.87 16.80
C PRO A 289 -12.78 -34.81 17.93
N TYR A 290 -13.78 -34.38 18.71
CA TYR A 290 -14.27 -35.10 19.88
C TYR A 290 -15.55 -35.91 19.64
N ARG A 291 -16.07 -35.93 18.41
CA ARG A 291 -17.22 -36.76 18.05
C ARG A 291 -17.11 -37.24 16.61
N TYR A 292 -17.67 -38.42 16.36
CA TYR A 292 -17.84 -38.88 14.99
C TYR A 292 -18.88 -38.04 14.27
N ASP A 293 -18.54 -37.55 13.08
CA ASP A 293 -19.44 -36.82 12.20
C ASP A 293 -19.00 -37.05 10.73
N VAL A 294 -19.87 -36.69 9.78
CA VAL A 294 -19.62 -36.83 8.33
C VAL A 294 -18.98 -35.61 7.71
N PHE A 295 -18.82 -34.53 8.47
CA PHE A 295 -18.30 -33.27 7.96
C PHE A 295 -16.77 -33.27 7.98
N CYS A 296 -16.19 -32.70 6.94
CA CYS A 296 -14.76 -32.42 6.88
C CYS A 296 -14.49 -31.08 6.20
N TYR A 297 -13.28 -30.56 6.29
CA TYR A 297 -12.86 -29.36 5.60
C TYR A 297 -11.44 -29.50 5.03
N ASP A 298 -11.14 -28.72 3.99
CA ASP A 298 -9.81 -28.64 3.40
C ASP A 298 -9.05 -27.37 3.83
N GLU A 299 -7.78 -27.28 3.44
CA GLU A 299 -6.94 -26.13 3.78
C GLU A 299 -7.41 -24.80 3.17
N SER A 300 -8.24 -24.83 2.12
CA SER A 300 -8.85 -23.63 1.55
C SER A 300 -10.04 -23.10 2.36
N GLY A 301 -10.50 -23.88 3.35
CA GLY A 301 -11.65 -23.57 4.19
C GLY A 301 -12.98 -23.95 3.56
N LYS A 302 -12.98 -24.74 2.47
CA LYS A 302 -14.19 -25.39 1.98
C LYS A 302 -14.59 -26.49 2.94
N VAL A 303 -15.88 -26.62 3.17
CA VAL A 303 -16.46 -27.62 4.08
C VAL A 303 -17.29 -28.59 3.27
N TYR A 304 -17.15 -29.87 3.55
CA TYR A 304 -17.76 -30.97 2.82
C TYR A 304 -18.51 -31.91 3.75
N CYS A 305 -19.38 -32.75 3.19
CA CYS A 305 -19.89 -33.94 3.86
C CYS A 305 -19.60 -35.21 3.05
N HIS A 306 -19.40 -36.32 3.77
CA HIS A 306 -19.40 -37.67 3.24
C HIS A 306 -20.82 -38.28 3.32
N CYS A 307 -21.30 -38.97 2.26
CA CYS A 307 -22.54 -39.74 2.38
C CYS A 307 -22.32 -40.94 3.32
N PRO A 308 -23.17 -41.17 4.34
CA PRO A 308 -23.12 -42.41 5.13
C PRO A 308 -23.40 -43.67 4.30
N CYS A 309 -24.09 -43.51 3.17
CA CYS A 309 -24.55 -44.56 2.28
C CYS A 309 -23.46 -45.12 1.35
N GLU A 310 -22.46 -44.29 1.04
CA GLU A 310 -21.39 -44.60 0.11
C GLU A 310 -20.26 -45.31 0.87
N LYS A 311 -19.63 -46.32 0.26
CA LYS A 311 -18.47 -47.00 0.87
C LYS A 311 -17.38 -45.96 1.14
N GLN A 312 -16.88 -45.91 2.37
CA GLN A 312 -15.70 -45.10 2.74
C GLN A 312 -14.56 -45.42 1.75
N GLY A 313 -14.26 -44.49 0.85
CA GLY A 313 -13.29 -44.67 -0.23
C GLY A 313 -13.81 -44.40 -1.65
N ALA A 314 -15.11 -44.14 -1.85
CA ALA A 314 -15.59 -43.48 -3.06
C ALA A 314 -15.49 -41.95 -2.89
N ASP A 315 -14.75 -41.29 -3.77
CA ASP A 315 -14.35 -39.87 -3.72
C ASP A 315 -15.48 -38.83 -3.90
N GLU A 316 -16.74 -39.12 -3.55
CA GLU A 316 -17.84 -38.15 -3.67
C GLU A 316 -18.02 -37.31 -2.40
N LEU A 317 -16.99 -36.53 -2.07
CA LEU A 317 -17.13 -35.40 -1.16
C LEU A 317 -18.08 -34.37 -1.77
N ARG A 318 -19.13 -34.00 -1.02
CA ARG A 318 -20.08 -32.97 -1.44
C ARG A 318 -19.81 -31.69 -0.68
N GLU A 319 -19.49 -30.61 -1.41
CA GLU A 319 -19.30 -29.28 -0.83
C GLU A 319 -20.61 -28.82 -0.17
N LEU A 320 -20.52 -28.35 1.07
CA LEU A 320 -21.67 -27.85 1.81
C LEU A 320 -22.08 -26.48 1.29
N PHE A 321 -23.39 -26.20 1.36
CA PHE A 321 -23.90 -24.91 0.96
C PHE A 321 -23.57 -23.86 2.04
N PHE A 322 -22.74 -22.87 1.69
CA PHE A 322 -22.41 -21.75 2.58
C PHE A 322 -23.62 -20.85 2.78
N VAL A 323 -24.03 -20.65 4.04
CA VAL A 323 -25.18 -19.81 4.39
C VAL A 323 -24.73 -18.40 4.75
N GLY A 324 -23.62 -18.26 5.47
CA GLY A 324 -23.10 -16.95 5.89
C GLY A 324 -22.27 -17.00 7.16
N PHE A 325 -21.71 -15.84 7.51
CA PHE A 325 -21.00 -15.61 8.76
C PHE A 325 -21.96 -15.10 9.85
N GLU A 326 -22.03 -15.81 10.98
CA GLU A 326 -22.83 -15.44 12.15
C GLU A 326 -21.94 -14.68 13.17
N LYS A 327 -21.96 -13.33 13.12
CA LYS A 327 -21.08 -12.46 13.94
C LYS A 327 -21.16 -12.76 15.44
N GLU A 328 -22.35 -12.87 16.00
CA GLU A 328 -22.55 -13.13 17.44
C GLU A 328 -21.97 -14.47 17.91
N ARG A 329 -21.90 -15.45 17.02
CA ARG A 329 -21.40 -16.81 17.32
C ARG A 329 -19.96 -17.01 16.90
N MET A 330 -19.37 -16.06 16.16
CA MET A 330 -18.05 -16.20 15.55
C MET A 330 -17.91 -17.49 14.74
N THR A 331 -18.95 -17.82 13.95
CA THR A 331 -19.00 -19.08 13.19
C THR A 331 -19.41 -18.86 11.74
N LEU A 332 -18.83 -19.66 10.85
CA LEU A 332 -19.30 -19.84 9.48
C LEU A 332 -20.37 -20.92 9.44
N LYS A 333 -21.56 -20.58 8.96
CA LYS A 333 -22.71 -21.49 8.89
C LYS A 333 -22.79 -22.11 7.51
N TYR A 334 -22.91 -23.43 7.49
CA TYR A 334 -23.17 -24.21 6.28
C TYR A 334 -24.37 -25.12 6.50
N ARG A 335 -25.00 -25.55 5.41
CA ARG A 335 -26.13 -26.49 5.43
C ARG A 335 -25.95 -27.59 4.39
N CYS A 336 -26.74 -28.66 4.58
CA CYS A 336 -26.80 -29.79 3.67
C CYS A 336 -27.03 -29.33 2.20
N PRO A 337 -26.16 -29.72 1.26
CA PRO A 337 -26.30 -29.32 -0.14
C PRO A 337 -27.54 -29.94 -0.80
N ALA A 338 -27.92 -31.17 -0.43
CA ALA A 338 -29.15 -31.80 -0.91
C ALA A 338 -30.41 -31.02 -0.50
N ALA A 339 -30.43 -30.47 0.71
CA ALA A 339 -31.54 -29.64 1.18
C ALA A 339 -31.52 -28.22 0.59
N ALA A 340 -30.36 -27.70 0.22
CA ALA A 340 -30.22 -26.35 -0.35
C ALA A 340 -30.51 -26.32 -1.86
N SER A 341 -30.09 -27.35 -2.58
CA SER A 341 -30.23 -27.45 -4.04
C SER A 341 -31.31 -28.45 -4.48
N GLU A 342 -32.12 -28.94 -3.52
CA GLU A 342 -33.29 -29.79 -3.75
C GLU A 342 -33.02 -31.05 -4.60
N PHE A 343 -31.86 -31.68 -4.41
CA PHE A 343 -31.52 -32.95 -5.09
C PHE A 343 -31.65 -34.15 -4.14
N GLU A 344 -31.92 -35.33 -4.71
CA GLU A 344 -32.03 -36.57 -3.94
C GLU A 344 -30.67 -37.09 -3.48
N CYS A 345 -30.52 -37.29 -2.17
CA CYS A 345 -29.33 -37.85 -1.55
C CYS A 345 -29.70 -39.11 -0.78
N GLU A 346 -29.25 -40.27 -1.25
CA GLU A 346 -29.64 -41.58 -0.71
C GLU A 346 -29.35 -41.72 0.79
N GLY A 347 -28.21 -41.22 1.27
CA GLY A 347 -27.86 -41.24 2.70
C GLY A 347 -28.33 -40.04 3.51
N ARG A 348 -29.22 -39.19 2.98
CA ARG A 348 -29.72 -38.01 3.70
C ARG A 348 -30.41 -38.39 5.00
N ALA A 349 -31.29 -39.38 4.98
CA ALA A 349 -32.03 -39.81 6.17
C ALA A 349 -31.08 -40.28 7.30
N ASP A 350 -30.02 -41.01 6.95
CA ASP A 350 -29.04 -41.47 7.94
C ASP A 350 -28.11 -40.34 8.40
N CYS A 351 -27.74 -39.43 7.50
CA CYS A 351 -26.98 -38.23 7.87
C CYS A 351 -27.76 -37.33 8.84
N GLU A 352 -29.06 -37.16 8.62
CA GLU A 352 -29.94 -36.35 9.48
C GLU A 352 -30.12 -36.96 10.88
N LYS A 353 -30.11 -38.29 11.01
CA LYS A 353 -30.11 -38.99 12.32
C LYS A 353 -28.86 -38.71 13.15
N LEU A 354 -27.74 -38.35 12.53
CA LEU A 354 -26.51 -37.94 13.23
C LEU A 354 -26.60 -36.51 13.79
N SER A 355 -27.69 -35.77 13.55
CA SER A 355 -27.89 -34.45 14.15
C SER A 355 -28.27 -34.56 15.63
N PRO A 356 -27.53 -33.94 16.55
CA PRO A 356 -27.84 -33.99 17.98
C PRO A 356 -29.10 -33.19 18.37
N ILE A 357 -29.58 -32.30 17.50
CA ILE A 357 -30.69 -31.36 17.77
C ILE A 357 -31.89 -31.58 16.82
N GLY A 358 -31.90 -32.68 16.07
CA GLY A 358 -32.87 -32.91 15.00
C GLY A 358 -32.60 -32.09 13.75
N VAL A 359 -33.40 -32.31 12.71
CA VAL A 359 -33.29 -31.65 11.40
C VAL A 359 -34.69 -31.31 10.88
N GLY A 360 -34.86 -30.11 10.33
CA GLY A 360 -36.08 -29.71 9.59
C GLY A 360 -35.80 -29.56 8.10
N ASP A 361 -36.71 -28.91 7.36
CA ASP A 361 -36.59 -28.73 5.89
C ASP A 361 -35.31 -28.00 5.47
N PHE A 362 -34.72 -27.23 6.38
CA PHE A 362 -33.43 -26.56 6.15
C PHE A 362 -32.24 -27.55 6.01
N GLY A 363 -32.45 -28.83 6.30
CA GLY A 363 -31.41 -29.84 6.31
C GLY A 363 -30.43 -29.65 7.46
N ARG A 364 -29.49 -30.60 7.58
CA ARG A 364 -28.48 -30.58 8.66
C ARG A 364 -27.59 -29.34 8.52
N VAL A 365 -27.33 -28.67 9.64
CA VAL A 365 -26.52 -27.43 9.72
C VAL A 365 -25.23 -27.74 10.45
N VAL A 366 -24.12 -27.24 9.90
CA VAL A 366 -22.83 -27.19 10.58
C VAL A 366 -22.42 -25.74 10.79
N ARG A 367 -21.89 -25.45 11.97
CA ARG A 367 -21.29 -24.17 12.30
C ARG A 367 -19.83 -24.43 12.60
N VAL A 368 -18.96 -23.81 11.82
CA VAL A 368 -17.51 -23.92 11.97
C VAL A 368 -17.03 -22.66 12.68
N PRO A 369 -16.55 -22.76 13.93
CA PRO A 369 -15.99 -21.63 14.66
C PRO A 369 -14.75 -21.07 13.97
N LEU A 370 -14.56 -19.75 14.00
CA LEU A 370 -13.33 -19.14 13.44
C LEU A 370 -12.08 -19.57 14.20
N ASP A 371 -12.18 -19.80 15.52
CA ASP A 371 -11.09 -20.23 16.39
C ASP A 371 -10.65 -21.69 16.19
N LEU A 372 -11.41 -22.49 15.42
CA LEU A 372 -10.99 -23.84 15.02
C LEU A 372 -9.64 -23.80 14.27
N ASP A 373 -9.50 -22.84 13.35
CA ASP A 373 -8.24 -22.50 12.71
C ASP A 373 -8.36 -21.09 12.12
N ARG A 374 -7.79 -20.10 12.82
CA ARG A 374 -7.85 -18.68 12.43
C ARG A 374 -7.12 -18.37 11.12
N ARG A 375 -6.28 -19.27 10.62
CA ARG A 375 -5.68 -19.13 9.28
C ARG A 375 -6.71 -19.48 8.21
N ILE A 376 -7.44 -20.58 8.41
CA ILE A 376 -8.37 -21.15 7.42
C ILE A 376 -9.74 -20.46 7.45
N PHE A 377 -10.30 -20.24 8.64
CA PHE A 377 -11.65 -19.72 8.82
C PHE A 377 -11.62 -18.24 9.19
N THR A 378 -12.06 -17.40 8.26
CA THR A 378 -12.16 -15.95 8.42
C THR A 378 -13.61 -15.48 8.19
N PRO A 379 -13.98 -14.25 8.61
CA PRO A 379 -15.34 -13.72 8.43
C PRO A 379 -15.84 -13.69 6.98
N ILE A 380 -14.94 -13.68 6.01
CA ILE A 380 -15.26 -13.80 4.57
C ILE A 380 -14.65 -15.12 4.08
N ALA A 381 -15.49 -16.14 3.96
CA ALA A 381 -15.05 -17.47 3.56
C ALA A 381 -14.44 -17.46 2.14
N ARG A 382 -13.22 -18.01 2.00
CA ARG A 382 -12.38 -17.86 0.80
C ARG A 382 -12.95 -18.44 -0.48
N HIS A 383 -13.73 -19.50 -0.37
CA HIS A 383 -14.36 -20.16 -1.52
C HIS A 383 -15.58 -19.40 -2.09
N THR A 384 -15.94 -18.25 -1.54
CA THR A 384 -17.12 -17.49 -1.96
C THR A 384 -16.78 -16.42 -2.99
N ASP A 385 -17.69 -16.13 -3.91
CA ASP A 385 -17.58 -14.99 -4.86
C ASP A 385 -17.36 -13.65 -4.15
N LYS A 386 -17.85 -13.53 -2.90
CA LYS A 386 -17.64 -12.34 -2.08
C LYS A 386 -16.15 -12.16 -1.78
N TRP A 387 -15.44 -13.24 -1.47
CA TRP A 387 -14.01 -13.21 -1.22
C TRP A 387 -13.25 -12.86 -2.49
N GLU A 388 -13.56 -13.49 -3.62
CA GLU A 388 -12.92 -13.21 -4.92
C GLU A 388 -13.03 -11.72 -5.28
N LYS A 389 -14.25 -11.17 -5.24
CA LYS A 389 -14.50 -9.73 -5.49
C LYS A 389 -13.80 -8.80 -4.51
N ALA A 390 -13.55 -9.25 -3.28
CA ALA A 390 -12.79 -8.48 -2.29
C ALA A 390 -11.29 -8.56 -2.57
N TYR A 391 -10.80 -9.74 -2.92
CA TYR A 391 -9.39 -10.01 -3.20
C TYR A 391 -8.91 -9.34 -4.49
N ASP A 392 -9.75 -9.21 -5.52
CA ASP A 392 -9.44 -8.49 -6.76
C ASP A 392 -8.97 -7.05 -6.52
N ARG A 393 -9.44 -6.43 -5.43
CA ARG A 393 -9.08 -5.07 -5.02
C ARG A 393 -7.63 -4.97 -4.55
N ARG A 394 -6.99 -6.08 -4.17
CA ARG A 394 -5.56 -6.13 -3.82
C ARG A 394 -4.69 -5.51 -4.90
N THR A 395 -5.06 -5.64 -6.18
CA THR A 395 -4.32 -5.05 -7.31
C THR A 395 -4.18 -3.51 -7.26
N SER A 396 -4.97 -2.83 -6.43
CA SER A 396 -4.85 -1.38 -6.21
C SER A 396 -3.46 -0.98 -5.68
N VAL A 397 -2.90 -1.75 -4.74
CA VAL A 397 -1.58 -1.47 -4.17
C VAL A 397 -0.46 -1.65 -5.20
N GLU A 398 -0.62 -2.60 -6.13
CA GLU A 398 0.34 -2.80 -7.23
C GLU A 398 0.37 -1.58 -8.17
N ARG A 399 -0.77 -0.93 -8.39
CA ARG A 399 -0.84 0.32 -9.16
C ARG A 399 -0.20 1.50 -8.44
N VAL A 400 -0.33 1.58 -7.11
CA VAL A 400 0.37 2.57 -6.28
C VAL A 400 1.88 2.32 -6.34
N ASN A 401 2.32 1.07 -6.16
CA ASN A 401 3.72 0.67 -6.28
C ASN A 401 4.30 1.01 -7.66
N SER A 402 3.52 0.83 -8.74
CA SER A 402 3.91 1.24 -10.08
C SER A 402 4.14 2.77 -10.20
N ARG A 403 3.29 3.59 -9.58
CA ARG A 403 3.50 5.05 -9.53
C ARG A 403 4.76 5.41 -8.74
N ILE A 404 5.03 4.73 -7.63
CA ILE A 404 6.24 4.93 -6.83
C ILE A 404 7.50 4.65 -7.66
N ASP A 405 7.52 3.53 -8.39
CA ASP A 405 8.66 3.16 -9.23
C ASP A 405 8.86 4.10 -10.41
N GLN A 406 7.82 4.23 -11.23
CA GLN A 406 7.93 4.76 -12.59
C GLN A 406 7.76 6.27 -12.65
N VAL A 407 6.92 6.83 -11.77
CA VAL A 407 6.62 8.27 -11.76
C VAL A 407 7.41 8.98 -10.67
N LEU A 408 7.48 8.42 -9.47
CA LEU A 408 8.25 9.02 -8.36
C LEU A 408 9.75 8.63 -8.40
N GLY A 409 10.13 7.74 -9.32
CA GLY A 409 11.53 7.51 -9.70
C GLY A 409 12.32 6.58 -8.79
N PHE A 410 11.63 5.74 -8.00
CA PHE A 410 12.30 4.79 -7.09
C PHE A 410 12.84 3.53 -7.79
N GLU A 411 12.47 3.27 -9.05
CA GLU A 411 13.10 2.19 -9.83
C GLU A 411 14.56 2.53 -10.20
N ARG A 412 14.86 3.81 -10.41
CA ARG A 412 16.16 4.30 -10.86
C ARG A 412 16.64 5.47 -10.00
N HIS A 413 17.01 5.17 -8.77
CA HIS A 413 17.52 6.18 -7.83
C HIS A 413 18.99 5.97 -7.46
N THR A 414 19.64 7.04 -7.00
CA THR A 414 20.98 6.97 -6.37
C THR A 414 20.94 7.37 -4.90
N ILE A 415 19.77 7.30 -4.27
CA ILE A 415 19.57 7.58 -2.84
C ILE A 415 20.28 6.50 -2.03
N ARG A 416 20.96 6.91 -0.95
CA ARG A 416 21.71 6.02 -0.06
C ARG A 416 21.45 6.37 1.41
N GLY A 417 21.37 5.36 2.27
CA GLY A 417 21.06 5.46 3.69
C GLY A 417 19.56 5.44 3.96
N LYS A 418 19.14 4.65 4.96
CA LYS A 418 17.74 4.40 5.35
C LYS A 418 17.03 5.69 5.72
N ALA A 419 17.64 6.54 6.54
CA ALA A 419 17.03 7.80 6.97
C ALA A 419 16.74 8.74 5.77
N LYS A 420 17.69 8.82 4.83
CA LYS A 420 17.51 9.61 3.60
C LYS A 420 16.48 8.97 2.68
N MET A 421 16.47 7.64 2.56
CA MET A 421 15.46 6.92 1.80
C MET A 421 14.07 7.16 2.37
N LYS A 422 13.91 7.09 3.70
CA LYS A 422 12.66 7.35 4.41
C LYS A 422 12.12 8.71 4.05
N VAL A 423 12.88 9.78 4.29
CA VAL A 423 12.49 11.15 3.91
C VAL A 423 12.10 11.28 2.45
N ARG A 424 12.86 10.67 1.53
CA ARG A 424 12.56 10.75 0.10
C ARG A 424 11.25 10.06 -0.25
N VAL A 425 10.97 8.89 0.33
CA VAL A 425 9.70 8.18 0.16
C VAL A 425 8.56 8.98 0.80
N SER A 426 8.72 9.43 2.05
CA SER A 426 7.71 10.23 2.76
C SER A 426 7.31 11.47 1.94
N LEU A 427 8.28 12.23 1.43
CA LEU A 427 8.01 13.39 0.55
C LEU A 427 7.28 13.00 -0.74
N ALA A 428 7.61 11.86 -1.33
CA ALA A 428 6.98 11.40 -2.56
C ALA A 428 5.51 11.00 -2.33
N LEU A 429 5.20 10.35 -1.20
CA LEU A 429 3.84 10.02 -0.80
C LEU A 429 3.04 11.29 -0.43
N VAL A 430 3.66 12.23 0.29
CA VAL A 430 3.08 13.55 0.59
C VAL A 430 2.73 14.31 -0.70
N VAL A 431 3.63 14.36 -1.69
CA VAL A 431 3.35 14.99 -2.99
C VAL A 431 2.21 14.26 -3.72
N MET A 432 2.14 12.92 -3.62
CA MET A 432 1.05 12.14 -4.23
C MET A 432 -0.31 12.52 -3.62
N LEU A 433 -0.40 12.59 -2.29
CA LEU A 433 -1.63 12.98 -1.59
C LEU A 433 -1.99 14.46 -1.83
N ALA A 434 -1.01 15.36 -1.79
CA ALA A 434 -1.23 16.79 -2.05
C ALA A 434 -1.73 17.03 -3.49
N MET A 435 -1.19 16.31 -4.47
CA MET A 435 -1.68 16.37 -5.86
C MET A 435 -3.14 15.88 -5.94
N ALA A 436 -3.46 14.76 -5.30
CA ALA A 436 -4.83 14.23 -5.28
C ALA A 436 -5.82 15.22 -4.63
N LEU A 437 -5.47 15.75 -3.47
CA LEU A 437 -6.27 16.74 -2.74
C LEU A 437 -6.46 18.02 -3.57
N GLY A 438 -5.38 18.53 -4.17
CA GLY A 438 -5.43 19.69 -5.04
C GLY A 438 -6.38 19.47 -6.23
N ARG A 439 -6.28 18.33 -6.92
CA ARG A 439 -7.16 17.96 -8.04
C ARG A 439 -8.63 17.96 -7.62
N ILE A 440 -8.93 17.38 -6.46
CA ILE A 440 -10.29 17.35 -5.91
C ILE A 440 -10.78 18.77 -5.63
N ARG A 441 -9.95 19.63 -5.04
CA ARG A 441 -10.30 21.03 -4.72
C ARG A 441 -10.64 21.86 -5.98
N ILE A 442 -10.01 21.57 -7.11
CA ILE A 442 -10.28 22.24 -8.40
C ILE A 442 -11.32 21.51 -9.27
N GLY A 443 -12.03 20.51 -8.72
CA GLY A 443 -13.11 19.80 -9.43
C GLY A 443 -12.64 18.73 -10.43
N GLN A 444 -11.38 18.31 -10.40
CA GLN A 444 -10.78 17.30 -11.29
C GLN A 444 -10.57 15.95 -10.58
N SER A 445 -11.57 15.51 -9.83
CA SER A 445 -11.49 14.29 -9.00
C SER A 445 -11.14 13.05 -9.81
N GLU A 446 -11.58 12.94 -11.07
CA GLU A 446 -11.27 11.86 -12.00
C GLU A 446 -9.76 11.77 -12.33
N LYS A 447 -9.03 12.89 -12.21
CA LYS A 447 -7.58 12.96 -12.42
C LYS A 447 -6.78 12.89 -11.11
N MET A 448 -7.40 12.62 -9.95
CA MET A 448 -6.72 12.64 -8.63
C MET A 448 -5.48 11.72 -8.56
N ARG A 449 -5.50 10.61 -9.29
CA ARG A 449 -4.39 9.63 -9.33
C ARG A 449 -3.26 10.02 -10.27
N SER A 450 -3.48 11.01 -11.12
CA SER A 450 -2.53 11.42 -12.14
C SER A 450 -1.58 12.47 -11.59
N LEU A 451 -0.31 12.10 -11.48
CA LEU A 451 0.75 13.02 -11.09
C LEU A 451 1.23 13.88 -12.25
N ILE A 452 0.96 13.49 -13.50
CA ILE A 452 1.57 14.06 -14.72
C ILE A 452 0.59 14.75 -15.66
N ALA A 453 -0.73 14.56 -15.48
CA ALA A 453 -1.71 15.21 -16.34
C ALA A 453 -1.56 16.74 -16.26
N PRO A 454 -1.82 17.48 -17.35
CA PRO A 454 -1.88 18.94 -17.29
C PRO A 454 -2.99 19.40 -16.34
N ILE A 455 -2.81 20.59 -15.76
CA ILE A 455 -3.84 21.25 -14.95
C ILE A 455 -4.63 22.15 -15.88
N GLU A 456 -5.85 21.77 -16.20
CA GLU A 456 -6.76 22.65 -16.93
C GLU A 456 -7.27 23.70 -15.96
N ARG A 457 -6.90 24.97 -16.18
CA ARG A 457 -7.50 26.09 -15.45
C ARG A 457 -8.96 26.20 -15.92
N ALA A 458 -9.92 26.20 -15.00
CA ALA A 458 -11.29 26.54 -15.36
C ALA A 458 -11.29 27.95 -15.98
N ALA A 459 -11.88 28.07 -17.17
CA ALA A 459 -11.95 29.32 -17.92
C ALA A 459 -12.76 30.40 -17.18
#